data_AF-A0A0P7BWQ3-F1
#
_entry.id   AF-A0A0P7BWQ3-F1
#
_cell.length_a   1.000
_cell.length_b   1.000
_cell.length_c   1.000
_cell.angle_alpha   90.00
_cell.angle_beta   90.00
_cell.angle_gamma   90.00
#
_symmetry.space_group_name_H-M   'P 1'
#
loop_
_entity.id
_entity.type
_entity.pdbx_description
1 polymer ?
#
loop_
_entity_poly.entity_id
_entity_poly.type
_entity_poly.pdbx_seq_one_letter_code
_entity_poly.pdbx_strand_id
1 'polypeptide(L)'
;MTLKDYSVPLSTEPGKSPTAKNKAAHQSSDDSFNSGRINANSLYYSPKIHVYGVERDDQVLGLDAYLDTIKEFRCSFSNLKIQNSPYIELIGSGDWTATVSRLSGKHTGTLKVPGYVLTAPIPASGKALMSCTTPLLDGKKG
;
A
#
# COMPACT_ATOMS: atom_id res chain seq x y z
N MET A 1 -35.65 3.96 9.19
CA MET A 1 -34.59 4.17 8.18
C MET A 1 -33.69 2.95 8.22
N THR A 2 -33.76 2.07 7.22
CA THR A 2 -32.98 0.83 7.17
C THR A 2 -31.66 1.06 6.45
N LEU A 3 -30.53 0.65 7.05
CA LEU A 3 -29.16 0.76 6.51
C LEU A 3 -28.95 0.13 5.12
N LYS A 4 -29.95 -0.54 4.55
CA LYS A 4 -29.90 -1.20 3.24
C LYS A 4 -29.51 -0.24 2.11
N ASP A 5 -29.96 1.01 2.15
CA ASP A 5 -29.74 1.96 1.05
C ASP A 5 -28.31 2.56 1.03
N TYR A 6 -27.55 2.40 2.12
CA TYR A 6 -26.13 2.78 2.22
C TYR A 6 -25.19 1.58 2.16
N SER A 7 -25.73 0.38 1.94
CA SER A 7 -24.98 -0.89 1.91
C SER A 7 -24.66 -1.38 0.50
N VAL A 8 -24.97 -0.59 -0.53
CA VAL A 8 -24.57 -0.92 -1.90
C VAL A 8 -23.05 -0.88 -1.95
N PRO A 9 -22.37 -1.96 -2.38
CA PRO A 9 -20.94 -1.94 -2.57
C PRO A 9 -20.56 -0.76 -3.45
N LEU A 10 -19.66 0.11 -2.97
CA LEU A 10 -19.13 1.20 -3.77
C LEU A 10 -18.41 0.58 -4.97
N SER A 11 -19.08 0.60 -6.12
CA SER A 11 -18.62 0.05 -7.38
C SER A 11 -18.83 1.09 -8.46
N THR A 12 -17.81 1.30 -9.27
CA THR A 12 -17.84 2.07 -10.51
C THR A 12 -18.70 1.37 -11.58
N GLU A 13 -18.97 0.07 -11.41
CA GLU A 13 -19.85 -0.71 -12.27
C GLU A 13 -20.98 -1.37 -11.43
N PRO A 14 -22.15 -0.71 -11.32
CA PRO A 14 -23.29 -1.25 -10.58
C PRO A 14 -23.71 -2.64 -11.08
N GLY A 15 -24.01 -3.56 -10.15
CA GLY A 15 -24.45 -4.93 -10.47
C GLY A 15 -23.33 -5.93 -10.75
N LYS A 16 -22.06 -5.50 -10.82
CA LYS A 16 -20.91 -6.40 -10.82
C LYS A 16 -20.33 -6.56 -9.41
N SER A 17 -19.75 -7.72 -9.13
CA SER A 17 -19.03 -8.01 -7.89
C SER A 17 -17.54 -8.22 -8.18
N PRO A 18 -16.75 -7.14 -8.32
CA PRO A 18 -15.32 -7.23 -8.63
C PRO A 18 -14.48 -7.62 -7.40
N THR A 19 -15.08 -7.69 -6.20
CA THR A 19 -14.41 -7.94 -4.92
C THR A 19 -13.39 -9.08 -4.97
N ALA A 20 -13.77 -10.27 -5.46
CA ALA A 20 -12.86 -11.41 -5.48
C ALA A 20 -11.64 -11.18 -6.39
N LYS A 21 -11.85 -10.53 -7.53
CA LYS A 21 -10.78 -10.15 -8.47
C LYS A 21 -9.88 -9.08 -7.87
N ASN A 22 -10.45 -8.09 -7.19
CA ASN A 22 -9.70 -7.01 -6.55
C ASN A 22 -8.85 -7.55 -5.40
N LYS A 23 -9.38 -8.48 -4.58
CA LYS A 23 -8.60 -9.19 -3.56
C LYS A 23 -7.44 -9.98 -4.16
N ALA A 24 -7.65 -10.71 -5.26
CA ALA A 24 -6.59 -11.45 -5.94
C ALA A 24 -5.52 -10.52 -6.55
N ALA A 25 -5.93 -9.38 -7.12
CA ALA A 25 -5.00 -8.37 -7.62
C ALA A 25 -4.20 -7.71 -6.50
N HIS A 26 -4.81 -7.41 -5.35
CA HIS A 26 -4.13 -6.91 -4.15
C HIS A 26 -3.05 -7.90 -3.70
N GLN A 27 -3.40 -9.19 -3.57
CA GLN A 27 -2.44 -10.22 -3.18
C GLN A 27 -1.28 -10.33 -4.17
N SER A 28 -1.57 -10.30 -5.47
CA SER A 28 -0.55 -10.33 -6.54
C SER A 28 0.35 -9.09 -6.53
N SER A 29 -0.19 -7.93 -6.13
CA SER A 29 0.57 -6.69 -5.93
C SER A 29 1.54 -6.84 -4.75
N ASP A 30 1.09 -7.35 -3.61
CA ASP A 30 1.95 -7.58 -2.44
C ASP A 30 3.01 -8.67 -2.70
N ASP A 31 2.69 -9.71 -3.48
CA ASP A 31 3.68 -10.71 -3.93
C ASP A 31 4.75 -10.07 -4.83
N SER A 32 4.33 -9.16 -5.70
CA SER A 32 5.24 -8.39 -6.55
C SER A 32 6.11 -7.44 -5.75
N PHE A 33 5.54 -6.78 -4.74
CA PHE A 33 6.30 -6.01 -3.76
C PHE A 33 7.34 -6.91 -3.08
N ASN A 34 6.93 -8.02 -2.47
CA ASN A 34 7.83 -8.93 -1.75
C ASN A 34 8.96 -9.51 -2.63
N SER A 35 8.69 -9.75 -3.91
CA SER A 35 9.69 -10.20 -4.89
C SER A 35 10.57 -9.09 -5.48
N GLY A 36 10.35 -7.83 -5.09
CA GLY A 36 11.12 -6.68 -5.59
C GLY A 36 10.73 -6.19 -6.98
N ARG A 37 9.60 -6.66 -7.53
CA ARG A 37 9.07 -6.22 -8.84
C ARG A 37 8.33 -4.89 -8.68
N ILE A 38 9.08 -3.80 -8.54
CA ILE A 38 8.56 -2.46 -8.25
C ILE A 38 8.32 -1.69 -9.57
N ASN A 39 7.18 -1.93 -10.19
CA ASN A 39 6.67 -1.17 -11.34
C ASN A 39 5.15 -1.19 -11.34
N ALA A 40 4.54 -0.23 -12.05
CA ALA A 40 3.09 -0.03 -12.06
C ALA A 40 2.30 -1.29 -12.42
N ASN A 41 2.74 -2.02 -13.46
CA ASN A 41 2.05 -3.22 -13.93
C ASN A 41 2.09 -4.36 -12.91
N SER A 42 3.25 -4.60 -12.29
CA SER A 42 3.42 -5.67 -11.30
C SER A 42 2.67 -5.36 -10.00
N LEU A 43 2.57 -4.08 -9.65
CA LEU A 43 1.85 -3.62 -8.46
C LEU A 43 0.36 -3.33 -8.72
N TYR A 44 -0.14 -3.58 -9.93
CA TYR A 44 -1.53 -3.30 -10.32
C TYR A 44 -1.96 -1.84 -10.12
N TYR A 45 -1.02 -0.89 -10.21
CA TYR A 45 -1.30 0.53 -10.05
C TYR A 45 -1.72 1.18 -11.37
N SER A 46 -2.77 1.99 -11.29
CA SER A 46 -3.16 2.90 -12.36
C SER A 46 -2.10 3.99 -12.58
N PRO A 47 -1.88 4.47 -13.81
CA PRO A 47 -1.08 5.68 -14.05
C PRO A 47 -1.59 6.92 -13.32
N LYS A 48 -2.87 6.92 -12.89
CA LYS A 48 -3.53 8.03 -12.19
C LYS A 48 -3.75 7.76 -10.69
N ILE A 49 -2.96 6.86 -10.07
CA ILE A 49 -3.09 6.64 -8.62
C ILE A 49 -2.80 7.91 -7.83
N HIS A 50 -3.46 8.00 -6.69
CA HIS A 50 -3.19 8.99 -5.65
C HIS A 50 -2.87 8.20 -4.38
N VAL A 51 -1.69 8.42 -3.83
CA VAL A 51 -1.28 7.77 -2.58
C VAL A 51 -1.28 8.81 -1.48
N TYR A 52 -2.06 8.53 -0.44
CA TYR A 52 -2.20 9.36 0.75
C TYR A 52 -1.29 8.80 1.84
N GLY A 53 -0.53 9.68 2.48
CA GLY A 53 0.35 9.33 3.59
C GLY A 53 -0.39 9.06 4.89
N VAL A 54 0.36 8.97 5.99
CA VAL A 54 -0.20 8.70 7.32
C VAL A 54 -0.72 9.99 7.94
N GLU A 55 -0.01 11.10 7.73
CA GLU A 55 -0.39 12.39 8.28
C GLU A 55 -1.29 13.15 7.30
N ARG A 56 -2.20 13.97 7.86
CA ARG A 56 -3.16 14.75 7.07
C ARG A 56 -2.48 15.68 6.06
N ASP A 57 -1.32 16.20 6.42
CA ASP A 57 -0.58 17.19 5.65
C ASP A 57 0.51 16.54 4.76
N ASP A 58 0.54 15.21 4.69
CA ASP A 58 1.40 14.51 3.74
C ASP A 58 1.02 14.86 2.30
N GLN A 59 2.04 15.12 1.48
CA GLN A 59 1.84 15.36 0.07
C GLN A 59 1.22 14.12 -0.58
N VAL A 60 0.11 14.31 -1.30
CA VAL A 60 -0.47 13.24 -2.12
C VAL A 60 0.51 12.91 -3.24
N LEU A 61 0.95 11.65 -3.30
CA LEU A 61 1.91 11.19 -4.30
C LEU A 61 1.18 10.64 -5.53
N GLY A 62 1.68 11.01 -6.71
CA GLY A 62 1.38 10.30 -7.95
C GLY A 62 2.22 9.03 -8.11
N LEU A 63 2.00 8.30 -9.20
CA LEU A 63 2.64 6.99 -9.45
C LEU A 63 4.17 7.04 -9.35
N ASP A 64 4.83 7.92 -10.10
CA ASP A 64 6.30 7.93 -10.18
C ASP A 64 6.95 8.27 -8.83
N ALA A 65 6.44 9.31 -8.17
CA ALA A 65 6.90 9.70 -6.84
C ALA A 65 6.70 8.58 -5.80
N TYR A 66 5.59 7.84 -5.90
CA TYR A 66 5.35 6.71 -5.01
C TYR A 66 6.29 5.53 -5.30
N LEU A 67 6.53 5.19 -6.56
CA LEU A 67 7.48 4.13 -6.92
C LEU A 67 8.91 4.48 -6.47
N ASP A 68 9.32 5.75 -6.58
CA ASP A 68 10.61 6.21 -6.10
C ASP A 68 10.70 6.17 -4.57
N THR A 69 9.62 6.52 -3.87
CA THR A 69 9.52 6.34 -2.41
C THR A 69 9.70 4.87 -2.00
N ILE A 70 9.07 3.93 -2.71
CA ILE A 70 9.26 2.49 -2.46
C ILE A 70 10.71 2.07 -2.68
N LYS A 71 11.36 2.55 -3.75
CA LYS A 71 12.77 2.24 -4.03
C LYS A 71 13.69 2.78 -2.93
N GLU A 72 13.49 4.03 -2.50
CA GLU A 72 14.27 4.62 -1.39
C GLU A 72 14.07 3.83 -0.08
N PHE A 73 12.84 3.40 0.20
CA PHE A 73 12.55 2.59 1.37
C PHE A 73 13.26 1.23 1.32
N ARG A 74 13.35 0.62 0.13
CA ARG A 74 14.12 -0.63 -0.09
C ARG A 74 15.63 -0.46 0.02
N CYS A 75 16.16 0.73 -0.29
CA CYS A 75 17.56 1.04 -0.02
C CYS A 75 17.83 1.18 1.50
N SER A 76 16.86 1.69 2.24
CA SER A 76 16.94 1.90 3.69
C SER A 76 16.80 0.59 4.47
N PHE A 77 15.91 -0.29 4.02
CA PHE A 77 15.61 -1.57 4.66
C PHE A 77 15.95 -2.74 3.74
N SER A 78 17.02 -3.46 4.09
CA SER A 78 17.23 -4.81 3.55
C SER A 78 16.02 -5.70 3.91
N ASN A 79 15.81 -6.76 3.13
CA ASN A 79 14.75 -7.76 3.30
C ASN A 79 13.32 -7.22 3.58
N LEU A 80 13.00 -6.05 3.03
CA LEU A 80 11.68 -5.44 3.16
C LEU A 80 10.56 -6.34 2.62
N LYS A 81 9.58 -6.64 3.47
CA LYS A 81 8.47 -7.56 3.19
C LYS A 81 7.17 -7.09 3.84
N ILE A 82 6.06 -7.24 3.11
CA ILE A 82 4.68 -7.16 3.61
C ILE A 82 4.15 -8.58 3.86
N GLN A 83 3.49 -8.81 4.98
CA GLN A 83 2.77 -10.06 5.25
C GLN A 83 1.47 -10.12 4.44
N ASN A 84 1.36 -11.04 3.49
CA ASN A 84 0.20 -11.17 2.59
C ASN A 84 -0.26 -12.63 2.34
N SER A 85 0.29 -13.62 3.04
CA SER A 85 -0.06 -15.05 2.91
C SER A 85 0.31 -15.86 4.16
N PRO A 86 -0.60 -16.00 5.15
CA PRO A 86 -1.89 -15.32 5.23
C PRO A 86 -1.75 -13.84 5.62
N TYR A 87 -2.68 -13.01 5.15
CA TYR A 87 -2.92 -11.69 5.73
C TYR A 87 -3.35 -11.80 7.20
N ILE A 88 -3.18 -10.74 7.99
CA ILE A 88 -3.91 -10.65 9.26
C ILE A 88 -5.39 -10.44 8.92
N GLU A 89 -5.70 -9.48 8.04
CA GLU A 89 -7.02 -9.29 7.46
C GLU A 89 -6.94 -8.83 6.00
N LEU A 90 -7.87 -9.30 5.17
CA LEU A 90 -8.11 -8.81 3.81
C LEU A 90 -9.63 -8.69 3.57
N ILE A 91 -10.12 -7.47 3.63
CA ILE A 91 -11.51 -7.11 3.37
C ILE A 91 -11.65 -6.41 2.02
N GLY A 92 -12.84 -6.47 1.45
CA GLY A 92 -13.14 -5.76 0.22
C GLY A 92 -14.64 -5.76 -0.05
N SER A 93 -15.11 -4.71 -0.72
CA SER A 93 -16.52 -4.55 -1.09
C SER A 93 -16.59 -3.67 -2.32
N GLY A 94 -17.18 -4.18 -3.41
CA GLY A 94 -17.17 -3.46 -4.68
C GLY A 94 -15.74 -3.27 -5.17
N ASP A 95 -15.37 -2.02 -5.43
CA ASP A 95 -14.07 -1.68 -6.01
C ASP A 95 -12.95 -1.45 -5.01
N TRP A 96 -13.24 -1.44 -3.71
CA TRP A 96 -12.21 -1.22 -2.71
C TRP A 96 -11.76 -2.50 -2.01
N THR A 97 -10.50 -2.50 -1.60
CA THR A 97 -9.90 -3.51 -0.70
C THR A 97 -9.16 -2.82 0.42
N ALA A 98 -9.15 -3.43 1.60
CA ALA A 98 -8.31 -2.99 2.70
C ALA A 98 -7.66 -4.21 3.37
N THR A 99 -6.43 -4.04 3.83
CA THR A 99 -5.70 -5.09 4.55
C THR A 99 -5.27 -4.64 5.93
N VAL A 100 -5.05 -5.59 6.82
CA VAL A 100 -4.20 -5.41 8.00
C VAL A 100 -3.02 -6.34 7.80
N SER A 101 -1.82 -5.76 7.78
CA SER A 101 -0.60 -6.48 7.38
C SER A 101 0.60 -5.98 8.17
N ARG A 102 1.58 -6.86 8.42
CA ARG A 102 2.87 -6.46 8.98
C ARG A 102 3.86 -6.11 7.87
N LEU A 103 4.44 -4.91 7.94
CA LEU A 103 5.63 -4.54 7.20
C LEU A 103 6.87 -4.81 8.07
N SER A 104 7.85 -5.50 7.52
CA SER A 104 9.09 -5.84 8.20
C SER A 104 10.30 -5.62 7.32
N GLY A 105 11.45 -5.32 7.92
CA GLY A 105 12.74 -5.21 7.22
C GLY A 105 13.86 -4.89 8.20
N LYS A 106 15.12 -5.01 7.78
CA LYS A 106 16.29 -4.66 8.59
C LYS A 106 16.89 -3.34 8.12
N HIS A 107 16.99 -2.36 9.02
CA HIS A 107 17.48 -1.01 8.72
C HIS A 107 18.99 -1.02 8.48
N THR A 108 19.38 -1.02 7.21
CA THR A 108 20.77 -1.18 6.76
C THR A 108 21.30 0.00 5.94
N GLY A 109 20.40 0.84 5.42
CA GLY A 109 20.74 2.08 4.73
C GLY A 109 20.25 3.30 5.49
N THR A 110 20.59 4.48 4.99
CA THR A 110 20.09 5.74 5.53
C THR A 110 18.62 5.94 5.17
N LEU A 111 17.76 6.15 6.16
CA LEU A 111 16.34 6.43 5.97
C LEU A 111 16.09 7.93 5.90
N LYS A 112 15.49 8.39 4.80
CA LYS A 112 14.90 9.72 4.70
C LYS A 112 13.47 9.66 5.22
N VAL A 113 13.09 10.64 6.02
CA VAL A 113 11.73 10.84 6.51
C VAL A 113 11.26 12.25 6.14
N PRO A 114 9.95 12.53 6.10
CA PRO A 114 9.46 13.88 5.93
C PRO A 114 10.08 14.84 6.95
N GLY A 115 10.36 16.08 6.52
CA GLY A 115 11.07 17.07 7.34
C GLY A 115 10.35 17.47 8.63
N TYR A 116 9.03 17.28 8.69
CA TYR A 116 8.23 17.49 9.90
C TYR A 116 8.47 16.39 10.95
N VAL A 117 8.99 15.22 10.56
CA VAL A 117 9.39 14.15 11.49
C VAL A 117 10.80 14.43 12.01
N LEU A 118 11.77 14.53 11.09
CA LEU A 118 13.16 14.85 11.39
C LEU A 118 13.79 15.61 10.23
N THR A 119 14.64 16.58 10.55
CA THR A 119 15.38 17.37 9.56
C THR A 119 16.63 16.66 9.03
N ALA A 120 17.20 15.75 9.80
CA ALA A 120 18.35 14.95 9.42
C ALA A 120 17.94 13.51 9.05
N PRO A 121 18.59 12.89 8.05
CA PRO A 121 18.37 11.48 7.74
C PRO A 121 18.74 10.57 8.92
N ILE A 122 18.01 9.47 9.09
CA ILE A 122 18.27 8.48 10.14
C ILE A 122 19.34 7.50 9.63
N PRO A 123 20.52 7.41 10.27
CA PRO A 123 21.56 6.47 9.85
C PRO A 123 21.15 5.02 10.13
N ALA A 124 21.71 4.09 9.37
CA ALA A 124 21.49 2.66 9.54
C ALA A 124 21.70 2.23 11.00
N SER A 125 20.71 1.55 11.57
CA SER A 125 20.77 1.11 12.97
C SER A 125 21.06 -0.39 13.12
N GLY A 126 20.97 -1.15 12.03
CA GLY A 126 21.05 -2.61 12.05
C GLY A 126 19.86 -3.31 12.72
N LYS A 127 18.88 -2.55 13.25
CA LYS A 127 17.71 -3.05 13.96
C LYS A 127 16.62 -3.50 12.99
N ALA A 128 15.79 -4.43 13.44
CA ALA A 128 14.58 -4.82 12.73
C ALA A 128 13.50 -3.74 12.89
N LEU A 129 12.87 -3.38 11.77
CA LEU A 129 11.60 -2.68 11.74
C LEU A 129 10.46 -3.71 11.72
N MET A 130 9.43 -3.45 12.52
CA MET A 130 8.15 -4.14 12.43
C MET A 130 7.05 -3.10 12.61
N SER A 131 6.21 -2.93 11.59
CA SER A 131 5.10 -1.98 11.60
C SER A 131 3.81 -2.67 11.18
N CYS A 132 2.68 -2.30 11.78
CA CYS A 132 1.37 -2.69 11.31
C CYS A 132 0.90 -1.65 10.28
N THR A 133 0.44 -2.14 9.13
CA THR A 133 -0.01 -1.31 8.00
C THR A 133 -1.46 -1.64 7.68
N THR A 134 -2.25 -0.61 7.39
CA THR A 134 -3.66 -0.75 7.04
C THR A 134 -4.01 0.02 5.76
N PRO A 135 -3.49 -0.41 4.58
CA PRO A 135 -3.75 0.29 3.34
C PRO A 135 -5.20 0.09 2.88
N LEU A 136 -5.77 1.15 2.32
CA LEU A 136 -7.05 1.14 1.59
C LEU A 136 -6.75 1.42 0.12
N LEU A 137 -7.16 0.52 -0.76
CA LEU A 137 -7.06 0.69 -2.22
C LEU A 137 -8.45 0.86 -2.81
N ASP A 138 -8.69 1.97 -3.51
CA ASP A 138 -9.91 2.23 -4.29
C ASP A 138 -9.66 1.98 -5.78
N GLY A 139 -10.38 1.02 -6.35
CA GLY A 139 -10.28 0.61 -7.74
C GLY A 139 -11.06 1.50 -8.69
N LYS A 140 -10.67 2.77 -8.87
CA LYS A 140 -11.20 3.55 -10.01
C LYS A 140 -10.44 3.20 -11.28
N LYS A 141 -11.01 2.30 -12.10
CA LYS A 141 -10.66 2.24 -13.52
C LYS A 141 -11.33 3.41 -14.23
N GLY A 142 -10.53 4.39 -14.62
CA GLY A 142 -10.91 5.37 -15.62
C GLY A 142 -10.80 4.82 -17.03
#